data_AF-A0AAW1VEU6-F1
#
_entry.id   AF-A0AAW1VEU6-F1
#
_cell.length_a   1.000
_cell.length_b   1.000
_cell.length_c   1.000
_cell.angle_alpha   90.00
_cell.angle_beta   90.00
_cell.angle_gamma   90.00
#
_symmetry.space_group_name_H-M   'P 1'
#
loop_
_entity.id
_entity.type
_entity.pdbx_description
1 polymer ?
#
loop_
_entity_poly.entity_id
_entity_poly.type
_entity_poly.pdbx_seq_one_letter_code
_entity_poly.pdbx_strand_id
1 'polypeptide(L)'
;MSDEDIIREVSNNTTNDQEDNDDVIATAPQVTDQDAVNAFELGLQWAEENGTSYNELLLLRRLRDKALISRYNNLKQKKIDEYFKAS
;
A
#
# COMPACT_ATOMS: atom_id res chain seq x y z
N MET A 1 7.44 -16.47 27.27
CA MET A 1 6.35 -15.54 26.92
C MET A 1 5.26 -16.38 26.30
N SER A 2 4.14 -16.46 26.99
CA SER A 2 2.92 -17.12 26.51
C SER A 2 2.02 -16.07 25.84
N ASP A 3 1.12 -16.48 24.95
CA ASP A 3 0.18 -15.57 24.27
C ASP A 3 -0.67 -14.76 25.27
N GLU A 4 -0.95 -15.36 26.44
CA GLU A 4 -1.64 -14.71 27.56
C GLU A 4 -0.88 -13.51 28.15
N ASP A 5 0.46 -13.56 28.14
CA ASP A 5 1.30 -12.46 28.63
C ASP A 5 1.19 -11.24 27.68
N ILE A 6 1.08 -11.51 26.37
CA ILE A 6 0.98 -10.49 25.31
C ILE A 6 -0.39 -9.79 25.37
N ILE A 7 -1.47 -10.57 25.52
CA ILE A 7 -2.85 -10.02 25.61
C ILE A 7 -2.97 -9.09 26.82
N ARG A 8 -2.37 -9.48 27.95
CA ARG A 8 -2.38 -8.70 29.18
C ARG A 8 -1.62 -7.38 29.03
N GLU A 9 -0.49 -7.40 28.34
CA GLU A 9 0.32 -6.21 28.09
C GLU A 9 -0.40 -5.22 27.15
N VAL A 10 -1.03 -5.72 26.08
CA VAL A 10 -1.83 -4.89 25.16
C VAL A 10 -3.06 -4.29 25.84
N SER A 11 -3.76 -5.09 26.66
CA SER A 11 -4.96 -4.62 27.36
C SER A 11 -4.64 -3.56 28.43
N ASN A 12 -3.48 -3.64 29.08
CA ASN A 12 -3.07 -2.69 30.11
C ASN A 12 -2.59 -1.35 29.52
N ASN A 13 -2.05 -1.36 28.29
CA ASN A 13 -1.55 -0.15 27.63
C ASN A 13 -2.67 0.69 26.97
N THR A 14 -3.91 0.20 26.95
CA THR A 14 -5.04 0.83 26.22
C THR A 14 -5.94 1.69 27.13
N THR A 15 -5.67 1.76 28.44
CA THR A 15 -6.59 2.39 29.42
C THR A 15 -6.06 3.69 30.01
N ASN A 16 -5.51 4.61 29.22
CA ASN A 16 -5.42 6.02 29.61
C ASN A 16 -5.53 6.95 28.40
N ASP A 17 -6.37 7.96 28.56
CA ASP A 17 -6.57 9.16 27.74
C ASP A 17 -7.67 9.08 26.67
N GLN A 18 -8.92 9.01 27.15
CA GLN A 18 -10.05 9.64 26.45
C GLN A 18 -9.97 11.17 26.60
N GLU A 19 -10.41 11.84 25.53
CA GLU A 19 -10.75 13.28 25.42
C GLU A 19 -9.62 14.23 24.99
N ASP A 20 -9.30 14.20 23.69
CA ASP A 20 -9.47 15.43 22.92
C ASP A 20 -10.17 15.13 21.59
N ASN A 21 -11.32 15.76 21.43
CA ASN A 21 -12.17 15.71 20.24
C ASN A 21 -11.64 16.74 19.26
N ASP A 22 -10.47 16.47 18.69
CA ASP A 22 -10.08 17.11 17.44
C ASP A 22 -10.19 16.04 16.38
N ASP A 23 -10.99 16.35 15.36
CA ASP A 23 -11.28 15.54 14.19
C ASP A 23 -10.00 15.51 13.33
N VAL A 24 -8.92 14.98 13.91
CA VAL A 24 -7.71 14.57 13.20
C VAL A 24 -8.20 13.41 12.36
N ILE A 25 -8.73 13.74 11.19
CA ILE A 25 -8.63 12.88 10.02
C ILE A 25 -7.16 12.51 10.03
N ALA A 26 -6.84 11.31 10.54
CA ALA A 26 -5.54 10.75 10.42
C ALA A 26 -5.36 10.68 8.91
N THR A 27 -4.72 11.70 8.34
CA THR A 27 -4.40 11.75 6.93
C THR A 27 -3.50 10.55 6.77
N ALA A 28 -4.09 9.44 6.31
CA ALA A 28 -3.35 8.23 6.04
C ALA A 28 -2.15 8.68 5.22
N PRO A 29 -0.91 8.28 5.60
CA PRO A 29 0.28 8.76 4.93
C PRO A 29 0.08 8.60 3.44
N GLN A 30 0.28 9.69 2.68
CA GLN A 30 -0.06 9.72 1.26
C GLN A 30 0.79 8.65 0.57
N VAL A 31 0.15 7.53 0.22
CA VAL A 31 0.83 6.42 -0.45
C VAL A 31 1.30 6.93 -1.81
N THR A 32 2.60 6.97 -2.00
CA THR A 32 3.16 7.36 -3.29
C THR A 32 3.10 6.18 -4.26
N ASP A 33 3.17 6.46 -5.57
CA ASP A 33 3.30 5.42 -6.59
C ASP A 33 4.53 4.53 -6.34
N GLN A 34 5.59 5.08 -5.73
CA GLN A 34 6.78 4.32 -5.40
C GLN A 34 6.55 3.38 -4.21
N ASP A 35 5.81 3.81 -3.19
CA ASP A 35 5.45 2.96 -2.06
C ASP A 35 4.60 1.77 -2.52
N ALA A 36 3.67 2.01 -3.45
CA ALA A 36 2.87 0.94 -4.05
C ALA A 36 3.75 -0.07 -4.81
N VAL A 37 4.72 0.39 -5.60
CA VAL A 37 5.67 -0.49 -6.31
C VAL A 37 6.50 -1.32 -5.33
N ASN A 38 7.05 -0.69 -4.29
CA ASN A 38 7.86 -1.36 -3.26
C ASN A 38 7.03 -2.43 -2.53
N ALA A 39 5.77 -2.13 -2.20
CA ALA A 39 4.87 -3.08 -1.55
C ALA A 39 4.56 -4.28 -2.46
N PHE A 40 4.34 -4.04 -3.76
CA PHE A 40 4.14 -5.13 -4.72
C PHE A 40 5.39 -6.01 -4.86
N GLU A 41 6.58 -5.43 -4.92
CA GLU A 41 7.84 -6.19 -5.01
C GLU A 41 8.08 -7.05 -3.77
N LEU A 42 7.90 -6.47 -2.58
CA LEU A 42 8.04 -7.19 -1.31
C LEU A 42 7.02 -8.34 -1.18
N GLY A 43 5.75 -8.08 -1.51
CA GLY A 43 4.71 -9.10 -1.48
C GLY A 43 4.96 -10.21 -2.50
N LEU A 44 5.52 -9.88 -3.67
CA LEU A 44 5.88 -10.86 -4.69
C LEU A 44 7.00 -11.79 -4.20
N GLN A 45 8.05 -11.22 -3.60
CA GLN A 45 9.16 -11.98 -3.05
C GLN A 45 8.68 -12.93 -1.95
N TRP A 46 7.89 -12.42 -1.00
CA TRP A 46 7.30 -13.25 0.05
C TRP A 46 6.46 -14.38 -0.54
N ALA A 47 5.63 -14.10 -1.54
CA ALA A 47 4.78 -15.11 -2.17
C ALA A 47 5.59 -16.20 -2.87
N GLU A 48 6.71 -15.85 -3.52
CA GLU A 48 7.64 -16.79 -4.16
C GLU A 48 8.32 -17.70 -3.12
N GLU A 49 8.76 -17.14 -1.99
CA GLU A 49 9.42 -17.87 -0.91
C GLU A 49 8.45 -18.81 -0.15
N ASN A 50 7.17 -18.44 -0.05
CA ASN A 50 6.16 -19.20 0.71
C ASN A 50 5.39 -20.23 -0.14
N GLY A 51 5.81 -20.49 -1.38
CA GLY A 51 5.21 -21.52 -2.23
C GLY A 51 3.77 -21.23 -2.65
N THR A 52 3.44 -19.94 -2.82
CA THR A 52 2.12 -19.46 -3.27
C THR A 52 1.75 -20.06 -4.62
N SER A 53 0.45 -20.25 -4.89
CA SER A 53 -0.01 -20.84 -6.14
C SER A 53 0.52 -20.07 -7.35
N TYR A 54 0.88 -20.81 -8.41
CA TYR A 54 1.36 -20.22 -9.65
C TYR A 54 0.38 -19.19 -10.23
N ASN A 55 -0.92 -19.43 -10.08
CA ASN A 55 -1.96 -18.53 -10.58
C ASN A 55 -1.97 -17.19 -9.83
N GLU A 56 -1.73 -17.22 -8.51
CA GLU A 56 -1.67 -16.04 -7.66
C GLU A 56 -0.38 -15.24 -7.92
N LEU A 57 0.75 -15.93 -8.07
CA LEU A 57 2.01 -15.31 -8.48
C LEU A 57 1.89 -14.63 -9.85
N LEU A 58 1.24 -15.27 -10.81
CA LEU A 58 1.01 -14.70 -12.14
C LEU A 58 0.11 -13.45 -12.07
N LEU A 59 -0.94 -13.50 -11.24
CA LEU A 59 -1.81 -12.35 -11.02
C LEU A 59 -1.05 -11.17 -10.41
N LEU A 60 -0.25 -11.41 -9.37
CA LEU A 60 0.55 -10.38 -8.71
C LEU A 60 1.56 -9.73 -9.68
N ARG A 61 2.27 -10.53 -10.49
CA ARG A 61 3.17 -10.00 -11.53
C ARG A 61 2.42 -9.13 -12.53
N ARG A 62 1.24 -9.56 -12.98
CA ARG A 62 0.41 -8.80 -13.92
C ARG A 62 -0.08 -7.48 -13.31
N LEU A 63 -0.43 -7.47 -12.03
CA LEU A 63 -0.86 -6.26 -11.32
C LEU A 63 0.31 -5.26 -11.20
N ARG A 64 1.50 -5.73 -10.82
CA ARG A 64 2.73 -4.93 -10.81
C ARG A 64 3.00 -4.30 -12.18
N ASP A 65 2.96 -5.09 -13.25
CA ASP A 65 3.25 -4.59 -14.60
C ASP A 65 2.23 -3.54 -15.05
N LYS A 66 0.93 -3.74 -14.72
CA LYS A 66 -0.10 -2.72 -14.97
C LYS A 66 0.15 -1.43 -14.21
N ALA A 67 0.57 -1.50 -12.95
CA ALA A 67 0.90 -0.32 -12.15
C ALA A 67 2.08 0.44 -12.77
N LEU A 68 3.13 -0.26 -13.20
CA LEU A 68 4.29 0.34 -13.86
C LEU A 68 3.93 1.00 -15.20
N ILE A 69 3.11 0.35 -16.03
CA ILE A 69 2.63 0.93 -17.30
C ILE A 69 1.78 2.18 -17.04
N SER A 70 0.88 2.13 -16.05
CA SER A 70 0.07 3.28 -15.66
C SER A 70 0.95 4.47 -15.25
N ARG A 71 1.91 4.23 -14.35
CA ARG A 71 2.89 5.23 -13.92
C ARG A 71 3.68 5.80 -15.08
N TYR A 72 4.18 4.96 -15.99
CA TYR A 72 4.92 5.41 -17.17
C TYR A 72 4.07 6.35 -18.06
N ASN A 73 2.82 5.97 -18.30
CA ASN A 73 1.90 6.80 -19.09
C ASN A 73 1.55 8.12 -18.41
N ASN A 74 1.44 8.13 -17.07
CA ASN A 74 1.16 9.33 -16.29
C ASN A 74 2.38 10.27 -16.18
N LEU A 75 3.59 9.72 -16.11
CA LEU A 75 4.84 10.51 -16.06
C LEU A 75 5.28 11.02 -17.44
N LYS A 76 4.67 10.55 -18.53
CA LYS A 76 5.00 10.99 -19.87
C LYS A 76 4.54 12.44 -20.08
N GLN A 77 5.48 13.34 -20.33
CA GLN A 77 5.16 14.72 -20.69
C GLN A 77 4.34 14.75 -21.99
N LYS A 78 3.11 15.25 -21.89
CA LYS A 78 2.21 15.46 -23.02
C LYS A 78 2.46 16.84 -23.62
N LYS A 79 2.16 17.00 -24.92
CA LYS A 79 2.16 18.32 -25.55
C LYS A 79 1.02 19.15 -24.97
N ILE A 80 1.22 20.46 -24.84
CA ILE A 80 0.19 21.37 -24.33
C ILE A 80 -1.11 21.31 -25.15
N ASP A 81 -1.00 21.05 -26.46
CA ASP A 81 -2.15 20.88 -27.35
C ASP A 81 -3.07 19.70 -26.97
N GLU A 82 -2.55 18.66 -26.30
CA GLU A 82 -3.38 17.54 -25.82
C GLU A 82 -4.25 17.95 -24.64
N TYR A 83 -3.78 18.89 -23.81
CA TYR A 83 -4.55 19.42 -22.68
C TYR A 83 -5.79 20.17 -23.16
N PHE A 84 -5.64 21.04 -24.16
CA PHE A 84 -6.73 21.82 -24.72
C PHE A 84 -7.73 21.02 -25.57
N LYS A 85 -7.41 19.78 -25.95
CA LYS A 85 -8.32 18.86 -26.66
C LYS A 85 -9.23 18.06 -25.74
N ALA A 86 -8.88 17.94 -24.47
CA ALA A 86 -9.62 17.14 -23.49
C ALA A 86 -10.68 17.95 -22.72
N SER A 87 -10.82 19.25 -23.04
CA SER A 87 -11.74 20.19 -22.38
C SER A 87 -12.93 20.58 -23.24
#